data_AF-A0A815MH91-F1
#
_entry.id   AF-A0A815MH91-F1
#
_cell.length_a   1.000
_cell.length_b   1.000
_cell.length_c   1.000
_cell.angle_alpha   90.00
_cell.angle_beta   90.00
_cell.angle_gamma   90.00
#
_symmetry.space_group_name_H-M   'P 1'
#
loop_
_entity.id
_entity.type
_entity.pdbx_description
1 polymer ?
#
loop_
_entity_poly.entity_id
_entity_poly.type
_entity_poly.pdbx_seq_one_letter_code
_entity_poly.pdbx_strand_id
1 'polypeptide(L)'
;MSTVYYTLSNTVFRNFLFYAVASTLKMMLMSLLTARQRFRKNAFVNPEDIATRKVKNLVPTTSDPDVERVRRNHLNDIENIIPFVLIGFCYIACNPDPNMALWHFRLFFISRVLHTFSYQIPLPQPSRAITFFIGLFVTISMAIQILIRVY
;
A
#
# COMPACT_ATOMS: atom_id res chain seq x y z
N MET A 1 -7.91 10.97 34.71
CA MET A 1 -8.64 10.82 33.43
C MET A 1 -7.98 9.70 32.66
N SER A 2 -8.72 8.65 32.31
CA SER A 2 -8.23 7.59 31.42
C SER A 2 -7.90 8.21 30.06
N THR A 3 -6.64 8.11 29.62
CA THR A 3 -6.24 8.53 28.28
C THR A 3 -6.87 7.58 27.28
N VAL A 4 -7.96 8.03 26.63
CA VAL A 4 -8.56 7.31 25.52
C VAL A 4 -7.65 7.52 24.31
N TYR A 5 -6.96 6.48 23.87
CA TYR A 5 -6.02 6.57 22.74
C TYR A 5 -6.74 6.55 21.39
N TYR A 6 -7.78 5.72 21.25
CA TYR A 6 -8.55 5.53 20.02
C TYR A 6 -9.77 6.44 19.96
N THR A 7 -9.54 7.74 19.89
CA THR A 7 -10.59 8.76 19.80
C THR A 7 -10.17 9.86 18.84
N LEU A 8 -11.13 10.46 18.14
CA LEU A 8 -10.87 11.55 17.19
C LEU A 8 -10.32 12.82 17.86
N SER A 9 -10.45 12.95 19.19
CA SER A 9 -9.79 14.01 19.95
C SER A 9 -8.28 13.82 20.07
N ASN A 10 -7.77 12.59 19.92
CA ASN A 10 -6.34 12.32 19.85
C ASN A 10 -5.83 12.66 18.45
N THR A 11 -4.94 13.66 18.37
CA THR A 11 -4.36 14.14 17.11
C THR A 11 -3.58 13.05 16.39
N VAL A 12 -2.88 12.17 17.12
CA VAL A 12 -2.10 11.06 16.55
C VAL A 12 -3.03 10.05 15.88
N PHE A 13 -4.10 9.65 16.58
CA PHE A 13 -5.09 8.72 16.03
C PHE A 13 -5.81 9.28 14.80
N ARG A 14 -6.20 10.55 14.84
CA ARG A 14 -6.83 11.23 13.70
C ARG A 14 -5.91 11.27 12.48
N ASN A 15 -4.63 11.59 12.68
CA ASN A 15 -3.64 11.62 11.61
C ASN A 15 -3.40 10.22 11.05
N PHE A 16 -3.22 9.23 11.93
CA PHE A 16 -3.09 7.83 11.54
C PHE A 16 -4.27 7.36 10.69
N LEU A 17 -5.51 7.60 11.14
CA LEU A 17 -6.72 7.21 10.41
C LEU A 17 -6.72 7.76 8.99
N PHE A 18 -6.38 9.04 8.81
CA PHE A 18 -6.32 9.64 7.49
C PHE A 18 -5.32 8.93 6.57
N TYR A 19 -4.07 8.72 7.02
CA TYR A 19 -3.03 8.10 6.20
C TYR A 19 -3.23 6.60 6.01
N ALA A 20 -3.78 5.89 7.01
CA ALA A 20 -4.15 4.49 6.92
C ALA A 20 -5.25 4.30 5.87
N VAL A 21 -6.37 5.03 5.99
CA VAL A 21 -7.48 4.94 5.03
C VAL A 21 -7.03 5.39 3.64
N ALA A 22 -6.24 6.46 3.52
CA ALA A 22 -5.73 6.90 2.22
C ALA A 22 -4.83 5.84 1.56
N SER A 23 -3.96 5.19 2.34
CA SER A 23 -3.10 4.11 1.85
C SER A 23 -3.94 2.89 1.41
N THR A 24 -4.90 2.48 2.22
CA THR A 24 -5.81 1.37 1.91
C THR A 24 -6.67 1.66 0.69
N LEU A 25 -7.22 2.88 0.57
CA LEU A 25 -7.97 3.30 -0.60
C LEU A 25 -7.11 3.20 -1.86
N LYS A 26 -5.86 3.68 -1.80
CA LYS A 26 -4.91 3.57 -2.90
C LYS A 26 -4.64 2.11 -3.28
N MET A 27 -4.51 1.22 -2.31
CA MET A 27 -4.38 -0.23 -2.56
C MET A 27 -5.64 -0.80 -3.24
N MET A 28 -6.85 -0.38 -2.83
CA MET A 28 -8.09 -0.78 -3.51
C MET A 28 -8.13 -0.26 -4.95
N LEU A 29 -7.67 0.97 -5.22
CA LEU A 29 -7.58 1.50 -6.58
C LEU A 29 -6.63 0.68 -7.47
N MET A 30 -5.57 0.09 -6.92
CA MET A 30 -4.67 -0.81 -7.66
C MET A 30 -5.37 -2.07 -8.19
N SER A 31 -6.38 -2.58 -7.47
CA SER A 31 -7.20 -3.70 -7.95
C SER A 31 -8.02 -3.30 -9.19
N LEU A 32 -8.61 -2.11 -9.18
CA LEU A 32 -9.37 -1.55 -10.30
C LEU A 32 -8.47 -1.27 -11.51
N LEU A 33 -7.24 -0.78 -11.28
CA LEU A 33 -6.25 -0.58 -12.35
C LEU A 33 -5.84 -1.91 -12.98
N THR A 34 -5.67 -2.96 -12.18
CA THR A 34 -5.37 -4.31 -12.69
C THR A 34 -6.51 -4.79 -13.59
N ALA A 35 -7.76 -4.66 -13.14
CA ALA A 35 -8.93 -4.98 -13.95
C ALA A 35 -8.92 -4.16 -15.25
N ARG A 36 -8.84 -2.83 -15.19
CA ARG A 36 -8.79 -1.95 -16.36
C ARG A 36 -7.70 -2.38 -17.36
N GLN A 37 -6.51 -2.76 -16.88
CA GLN A 37 -5.42 -3.21 -17.75
C GLN A 37 -5.74 -4.55 -18.43
N ARG A 38 -6.36 -5.51 -17.72
CA ARG A 38 -6.86 -6.76 -18.32
C ARG A 38 -7.90 -6.50 -19.40
N PHE A 39 -8.86 -5.62 -19.12
CA PHE A 39 -9.90 -5.22 -20.08
C PHE A 39 -9.32 -4.56 -21.33
N ARG A 40 -8.29 -3.70 -21.16
CA ARG A 40 -7.60 -2.99 -22.26
C ARG A 40 -6.73 -3.93 -23.11
N LYS A 41 -6.05 -4.90 -22.48
CA LYS A 41 -5.14 -5.83 -23.14
C LYS A 41 -5.80 -7.12 -23.60
N ASN A 42 -7.08 -7.33 -23.29
CA ASN A 42 -7.78 -8.59 -23.50
C ASN A 42 -7.03 -9.79 -22.85
N ALA A 43 -6.36 -9.54 -21.72
CA ALA A 43 -5.53 -10.53 -21.03
C ALA A 43 -6.27 -11.06 -19.78
N PHE A 44 -7.10 -12.08 -20.00
CA PHE A 44 -7.89 -12.73 -18.94
C PHE A 44 -7.26 -14.06 -18.54
N VAL A 45 -7.34 -14.38 -17.25
CA VAL A 45 -6.82 -15.65 -16.71
C VAL A 45 -7.86 -16.74 -16.85
N ASN A 46 -9.12 -16.40 -16.64
CA ASN A 46 -10.16 -17.40 -16.54
C ASN A 46 -10.89 -17.60 -17.88
N PRO A 47 -11.21 -18.85 -18.25
CA PRO A 47 -11.85 -19.16 -19.52
C PRO A 47 -13.28 -18.60 -19.64
N GLU A 48 -14.03 -18.44 -18.54
CA GLU A 48 -15.38 -17.87 -18.54
C GLU A 48 -15.41 -16.39 -18.96
N ASP A 49 -14.41 -15.62 -18.54
CA ASP A 49 -14.25 -14.20 -18.91
C ASP A 49 -13.95 -14.04 -20.40
N ILE A 50 -13.36 -15.07 -21.00
CA ILE A 50 -13.00 -15.12 -22.42
C ILE A 50 -14.19 -15.53 -23.27
N ALA A 51 -14.93 -16.57 -22.85
CA ALA A 51 -16.11 -17.07 -23.55
C ALA A 51 -17.20 -15.99 -23.70
N THR A 52 -17.26 -15.07 -22.74
CA THR A 52 -18.20 -13.94 -22.75
C THR A 52 -17.80 -12.84 -23.75
N ARG A 53 -16.58 -12.87 -24.31
CA ARG A 53 -16.10 -11.84 -25.25
C ARG A 53 -16.22 -12.26 -26.72
N LYS A 54 -16.64 -11.30 -27.56
CA LYS A 54 -16.77 -11.45 -29.02
C LYS A 54 -15.44 -11.42 -29.79
N VAL A 55 -14.30 -11.57 -29.12
CA VAL A 55 -12.98 -11.48 -29.77
C VAL A 55 -12.52 -12.90 -30.13
N LYS A 56 -12.26 -13.12 -31.43
CA LYS A 56 -11.82 -14.42 -31.94
C LYS A 56 -10.41 -14.76 -31.41
N ASN A 57 -10.21 -16.02 -31.05
CA ASN A 57 -8.92 -16.61 -30.66
C ASN A 57 -8.26 -16.03 -29.39
N LEU A 58 -9.03 -15.51 -28.42
CA LEU A 58 -8.45 -15.25 -27.10
C LEU A 58 -8.10 -16.56 -26.41
N VAL A 59 -6.86 -16.65 -25.93
CA VAL A 59 -6.39 -17.74 -25.09
C VAL A 59 -6.20 -17.22 -23.66
N PRO A 60 -6.58 -17.98 -22.62
CA PRO A 60 -6.23 -17.66 -21.23
C PRO A 60 -4.76 -17.30 -21.10
N THR A 61 -4.48 -16.08 -20.66
CA THR A 61 -3.12 -15.54 -20.60
C THR A 61 -2.90 -14.88 -19.25
N THR A 62 -2.05 -15.50 -18.45
CA THR A 62 -1.59 -14.96 -17.16
C THR A 62 -0.35 -14.08 -17.32
N SER A 63 0.31 -14.12 -18.48
CA SER A 63 1.66 -13.60 -18.69
C SER A 63 1.75 -12.23 -19.37
N ASP A 64 0.64 -11.48 -19.50
CA ASP A 64 0.72 -10.13 -20.08
C ASP A 64 1.62 -9.24 -19.19
N PRO A 65 2.72 -8.71 -19.73
CA PRO A 65 3.74 -8.03 -18.93
C PRO A 65 3.22 -6.75 -18.28
N ASP A 66 2.25 -6.07 -18.90
CA ASP A 66 1.67 -4.85 -18.33
C ASP A 66 0.68 -5.16 -17.20
N VAL A 67 -0.12 -6.22 -17.33
CA VAL A 67 -1.01 -6.70 -16.25
C VAL A 67 -0.19 -7.20 -15.06
N GLU A 68 0.85 -8.00 -15.32
CA GLU A 68 1.73 -8.51 -14.28
C GLU A 68 2.47 -7.38 -13.55
N ARG A 69 2.82 -6.30 -14.27
CA ARG A 69 3.43 -5.11 -13.68
C ARG A 69 2.51 -4.47 -12.65
N VAL A 70 1.24 -4.24 -12.99
CA VAL A 70 0.27 -3.67 -12.04
C VAL A 70 0.03 -4.64 -10.87
N ARG A 71 -0.06 -5.94 -11.15
CA ARG A 71 -0.26 -6.98 -10.12
C ARG A 71 0.87 -7.03 -9.10
N ARG A 72 2.14 -6.95 -9.55
CA ARG A 72 3.31 -6.94 -8.65
C ARG A 72 3.35 -5.68 -7.78
N ASN A 73 2.97 -4.52 -8.33
CA ASN A 73 2.85 -3.30 -7.53
C ASN A 73 1.73 -3.42 -6.49
N HIS A 74 0.59 -4.02 -6.85
CA HIS A 74 -0.50 -4.28 -5.91
C HIS A 74 -0.08 -5.25 -4.80
N LEU A 75 0.63 -6.34 -5.14
CA LEU A 75 1.16 -7.28 -4.16
C LEU A 75 2.13 -6.59 -3.18
N ASN A 76 3.03 -5.75 -3.69
CA ASN A 76 3.93 -4.98 -2.84
C ASN A 76 3.17 -4.00 -1.92
N ASP A 77 2.08 -3.39 -2.40
CA ASP A 77 1.21 -2.57 -1.56
C ASP A 77 0.56 -3.40 -0.44
N ILE A 78 0.08 -4.60 -0.73
CA ILE A 78 -0.47 -5.53 0.28
C ILE A 78 0.59 -5.87 1.33
N GLU A 79 1.80 -6.23 0.90
CA GLU A 79 2.93 -6.59 1.79
C GLU A 79 3.40 -5.45 2.69
N ASN A 80 3.14 -4.18 2.33
CA ASN A 80 3.63 -3.02 3.09
C ASN A 80 2.54 -2.29 3.86
N ILE A 81 1.35 -2.10 3.26
CA ILE A 81 0.24 -1.35 3.85
C ILE A 81 -0.42 -2.16 4.97
N ILE A 82 -0.54 -3.48 4.84
CA ILE A 82 -1.11 -4.31 5.90
C ILE A 82 -0.25 -4.23 7.18
N PRO A 83 1.08 -4.46 7.14
CA PRO A 83 1.93 -4.27 8.32
C PRO A 83 1.88 -2.84 8.86
N PHE A 84 1.87 -1.82 8.00
CA PHE A 84 1.79 -0.43 8.44
C PHE A 84 0.50 -0.13 9.22
N VAL A 85 -0.65 -0.61 8.76
CA VAL A 85 -1.92 -0.40 9.46
C VAL A 85 -1.92 -1.12 10.81
N LEU A 86 -1.42 -2.36 10.87
CA LEU A 86 -1.36 -3.13 12.12
C LEU A 86 -0.38 -2.50 13.12
N ILE A 87 0.85 -2.21 12.69
CA ILE A 87 1.89 -1.62 13.53
C ILE A 87 1.49 -0.20 13.94
N GLY A 88 0.96 0.60 13.02
CA GLY A 88 0.52 1.96 13.32
C GLY A 88 -0.64 2.00 14.33
N PHE A 89 -1.55 1.03 14.28
CA PHE A 89 -2.60 0.89 15.30
C PHE A 89 -2.00 0.62 16.68
N CYS A 90 -1.07 -0.33 16.78
CA CYS A 90 -0.34 -0.61 18.03
C CYS A 90 0.50 0.59 18.49
N TYR A 91 1.12 1.32 17.56
CA TYR A 91 1.98 2.47 17.86
C TYR A 91 1.21 3.60 18.57
N ILE A 92 -0.05 3.83 18.22
CA ILE A 92 -0.91 4.83 18.90
C ILE A 92 -1.09 4.51 20.38
N ALA A 93 -1.17 3.23 20.75
CA ALA A 93 -1.31 2.81 22.14
C ALA A 93 -0.07 3.11 23.00
N CYS A 94 1.10 3.27 22.36
CA CYS A 94 2.36 3.62 23.04
C CYS A 94 2.48 5.10 23.42
N ASN A 95 1.47 5.92 23.09
CA ASN A 95 1.46 7.38 23.27
C ASN A 95 2.73 8.07 22.72
N PRO A 96 3.01 7.94 21.41
CA PRO A 96 4.22 8.48 20.80
C PRO A 96 4.16 10.01 20.71
N ASP A 97 5.31 10.63 20.49
CA ASP A 97 5.36 12.06 20.19
C ASP A 97 4.53 12.39 18.94
N PRO A 98 3.58 13.37 19.00
CA PRO A 98 2.68 13.64 17.89
C PRO A 98 3.36 14.09 16.61
N ASN A 99 4.46 14.83 16.71
CA ASN A 99 5.21 15.29 15.54
C ASN A 99 5.97 14.14 14.90
N MET A 100 6.62 13.30 15.71
CA MET A 100 7.31 12.11 15.23
C MET A 100 6.33 11.15 14.54
N ALA A 101 5.19 10.86 15.17
CA ALA A 101 4.17 9.98 14.59
C ALA A 101 3.62 10.51 13.25
N LEU A 102 3.33 11.81 13.19
CA LEU A 102 2.87 12.45 11.96
C LEU A 102 3.87 12.31 10.81
N TRP A 103 5.17 12.47 11.08
CA TRP A 103 6.20 12.28 10.06
C TRP A 103 6.32 10.83 9.61
N HIS A 104 6.18 9.85 10.51
CA HIS A 104 6.14 8.44 10.12
C HIS A 104 4.98 8.18 9.14
N PHE A 105 3.77 8.61 9.48
CA PHE A 105 2.60 8.38 8.61
C PHE A 105 2.72 9.08 7.25
N ARG A 106 3.25 10.32 7.23
CA ARG A 106 3.51 11.08 6.00
C ARG A 106 4.54 10.40 5.11
N LEU A 107 5.69 10.06 5.69
CA LEU A 107 6.79 9.44 4.96
C LEU A 107 6.37 8.10 4.36
N PHE A 108 5.63 7.29 5.12
CA PHE A 108 5.08 6.03 4.63
C PHE A 108 4.16 6.27 3.43
N PHE A 109 3.15 7.14 3.57
CA PHE A 109 2.19 7.39 2.50
C PHE A 109 2.85 7.93 1.23
N ILE A 110 3.75 8.93 1.36
CA ILE A 110 4.47 9.51 0.23
C ILE A 110 5.37 8.47 -0.43
N SER A 111 6.11 7.68 0.35
CA SER A 111 6.91 6.56 -0.16
C SER A 111 6.06 5.59 -0.98
N ARG A 112 4.86 5.22 -0.50
CA ARG A 112 3.98 4.30 -1.20
C ARG A 112 3.41 4.86 -2.50
N VAL A 113 3.08 6.15 -2.51
CA VAL A 113 2.62 6.84 -3.72
C VAL A 113 3.75 6.89 -4.76
N LEU A 114 4.95 7.30 -4.35
CA LEU A 114 6.13 7.35 -5.22
C LEU A 114 6.56 5.96 -5.72
N HIS A 115 6.45 4.92 -4.88
CA HIS A 115 6.73 3.55 -5.28
C HIS A 115 5.79 3.12 -6.42
N THR A 116 4.50 3.43 -6.33
CA THR A 116 3.54 3.12 -7.41
C THR A 116 3.81 3.89 -8.69
N PHE A 117 4.14 5.18 -8.61
CA PHE A 117 4.54 5.94 -9.79
C PHE A 117 5.81 5.39 -10.43
N SER A 118 6.84 5.05 -9.63
CA SER A 118 8.09 4.47 -10.13
C SER A 118 7.95 3.05 -10.67
N TYR A 119 6.89 2.33 -10.27
CA TYR A 119 6.57 1.03 -10.82
C TYR A 119 5.87 1.13 -12.18
N GLN A 120 4.89 2.05 -12.29
CA GLN A 120 4.05 2.21 -13.48
C GLN A 120 4.74 3.01 -14.59
N ILE A 121 5.53 4.01 -14.23
CA ILE A 121 6.39 4.74 -15.14
C ILE A 121 7.71 3.95 -15.26
N PRO A 122 8.29 3.77 -16.45
CA PRO A 122 9.56 3.08 -16.63
C PRO A 122 10.73 3.95 -16.13
N LEU A 123 10.70 4.37 -14.86
CA LEU A 123 11.84 5.01 -14.22
C LEU A 123 12.97 3.99 -14.05
N PRO A 124 14.22 4.41 -14.29
CA PRO A 124 15.37 3.55 -14.06
C PRO A 124 15.46 3.16 -12.57
N GLN A 125 15.99 1.97 -12.32
CA GLN A 125 16.54 1.66 -11.00
C GLN A 125 17.58 2.74 -10.67
N PRO A 126 17.68 3.25 -9.43
CA PRO A 126 17.28 2.66 -8.14
C PRO A 126 15.99 3.25 -7.50
N SER A 127 15.21 4.05 -8.24
CA SER A 127 14.04 4.78 -7.72
C SER A 127 13.04 3.91 -6.93
N ARG A 128 12.74 2.71 -7.43
CA ARG A 128 11.83 1.74 -6.79
C ARG A 128 12.40 1.19 -5.48
N ALA A 129 13.68 0.85 -5.45
CA ALA A 129 14.33 0.30 -4.26
C ALA A 129 14.37 1.34 -3.15
N ILE A 130 14.77 2.58 -3.48
CA ILE A 130 14.83 3.68 -2.50
C ILE A 130 13.45 3.93 -1.88
N THR A 131 12.42 4.06 -2.72
CA THR A 131 11.06 4.30 -2.22
C THR A 131 10.54 3.14 -1.37
N PHE A 132 10.85 1.89 -1.73
CA PHE A 132 10.54 0.72 -0.92
C PHE A 132 11.24 0.75 0.45
N PHE A 133 12.55 1.00 0.48
CA PHE A 133 13.32 1.02 1.73
C PHE A 133 12.89 2.13 2.68
N ILE A 134 12.48 3.29 2.16
CA ILE A 134 11.91 4.37 2.99
C ILE A 134 10.64 3.89 3.70
N GLY A 135 9.72 3.26 2.97
CA GLY A 135 8.48 2.75 3.56
C GLY A 135 8.74 1.64 4.59
N LEU A 136 9.66 0.73 4.27
CA LEU A 136 10.07 -0.35 5.17
C LEU A 136 10.72 0.20 6.46
N PHE A 137 11.62 1.17 6.32
CA PHE A 137 12.30 1.81 7.46
C PHE A 137 11.31 2.45 8.43
N VAL A 138 10.29 3.15 7.92
CA VAL A 138 9.25 3.75 8.76
C VAL A 138 8.50 2.70 9.57
N THR A 139 8.10 1.60 8.92
CA THR A 139 7.37 0.50 9.58
C THR A 139 8.23 -0.20 10.64
N ILE A 140 9.51 -0.45 10.34
CA ILE A 140 10.47 -1.03 11.28
C ILE A 140 10.72 -0.07 12.47
N SER A 141 10.89 1.22 12.21
CA SER A 141 11.08 2.24 13.25
C SER A 141 9.92 2.24 14.25
N MET A 142 8.68 2.22 13.77
CA MET A 142 7.50 2.12 14.65
C MET A 142 7.49 0.80 15.42
N ALA A 143 7.78 -0.33 14.76
CA ALA A 143 7.82 -1.64 15.42
C ALA A 143 8.86 -1.70 16.56
N ILE A 144 10.07 -1.18 16.32
CA ILE A 144 11.13 -1.12 17.34
C ILE A 144 10.70 -0.25 18.52
N GLN A 145 10.11 0.92 18.26
CA GLN A 145 9.63 1.80 19.33
C GLN A 145 8.52 1.13 20.17
N ILE A 146 7.62 0.38 19.55
CA ILE A 146 6.61 -0.40 20.28
C ILE A 146 7.30 -1.43 21.18
N LEU A 147 8.24 -2.21 20.64
CA LEU A 147 8.96 -3.24 21.41
C LEU A 147 9.71 -2.63 22.61
N ILE A 148 10.41 -1.52 22.41
CA ILE A 148 11.11 -0.79 23.48
C ILE A 148 10.15 -0.21 24.53
N ARG A 149 8.89 0.04 24.17
CA ARG A 149 7.90 0.59 25.10
C ARG A 149 7.17 -0.48 25.90
N VAL A 150 7.04 -1.67 25.32
CA VAL A 150 6.36 -2.84 25.92
C VAL A 150 7.26 -3.55 26.93
N TYR A 151 8.57 -3.57 26.70
CA TYR A 151 9.59 -4.10 27.60
C TYR A 151 10.25 -2.99 28.41
#